data_AF-X1VGT7-F1
#
_entry.id   AF-X1VGT7-F1
#
_cell.length_a   1.000
_cell.length_b   1.000
_cell.length_c   1.000
_cell.angle_alpha   90.00
_cell.angle_beta   90.00
_cell.angle_gamma   90.00
#
_symmetry.space_group_name_H-M   'P 1'
#
loop_
_entity.id
_entity.type
_entity.pdbx_description
1 polymer ?
#
loop_
_entity_poly.entity_id
_entity_poly.type
_entity_poly.pdbx_seq_one_letter_code
_entity_poly.pdbx_strand_id
1 'polypeptide(L)' 'PQWKPKSVTEKETLWTTAQTLSFMKTKLITVERATKELTDLGYDKEHIDMYIKATPTQKD' A
#
# COMPACT_ATOMS: atom_id res chain seq x y z
N PRO A 1 -35.81 11.16 -10.26
CA PRO A 1 -34.62 11.83 -9.70
C PRO A 1 -33.38 11.34 -10.45
N GLN A 2 -32.74 12.21 -11.23
CA GLN A 2 -31.56 11.88 -12.02
C GLN A 2 -30.37 11.65 -11.08
N TRP A 3 -29.79 10.45 -11.07
CA TRP A 3 -28.57 10.16 -10.30
C TRP A 3 -27.43 11.01 -10.87
N LYS A 4 -26.83 11.87 -10.03
CA LYS A 4 -25.63 12.62 -10.37
C LYS A 4 -24.43 11.90 -9.74
N PRO A 5 -23.47 11.39 -10.53
CA PRO A 5 -22.27 10.79 -9.96
C PRO A 5 -21.53 11.87 -9.17
N LYS A 6 -21.24 11.58 -7.89
CA LYS A 6 -20.35 12.42 -7.09
C LYS A 6 -19.00 12.44 -7.82
N SER A 7 -18.47 13.63 -8.05
CA SER A 7 -17.12 13.82 -8.59
C SER A 7 -16.15 13.00 -7.74
N VAL A 8 -15.67 11.89 -8.29
CA VAL A 8 -14.58 11.13 -7.71
C VAL A 8 -13.36 12.01 -7.95
N THR A 9 -12.94 12.75 -6.93
CA THR A 9 -11.61 13.35 -6.92
C THR A 9 -10.66 12.21 -7.27
N GLU A 10 -9.91 12.38 -8.35
CA GLU A 10 -8.90 11.43 -8.82
C GLU A 10 -7.81 11.38 -7.74
N LYS A 11 -8.09 10.67 -6.64
CA LYS A 11 -7.06 10.23 -5.72
C LYS A 11 -6.16 9.40 -6.60
N GLU A 12 -4.88 9.79 -6.65
CA GLU A 12 -3.84 8.96 -7.25
C GLU A 12 -4.10 7.51 -6.85
N THR A 13 -4.17 6.62 -7.83
CA THR A 13 -4.59 5.25 -7.60
C THR A 13 -3.54 4.59 -6.71
N LEU A 14 -3.81 4.55 -5.41
CA LEU A 14 -2.96 3.87 -4.44
C LEU A 14 -2.87 2.40 -4.81
N TRP A 15 -1.71 1.79 -4.59
CA TRP A 15 -1.58 0.35 -4.69
C TRP A 15 -2.41 -0.32 -3.61
N THR A 16 -2.98 -1.48 -3.92
CA THR A 16 -3.58 -2.33 -2.89
C THR A 16 -2.50 -2.84 -1.93
N THR A 17 -2.88 -3.19 -0.70
CA THR A 17 -1.98 -3.80 0.29
C THR A 17 -1.18 -4.97 -0.31
N ALA A 18 -1.84 -5.84 -1.09
CA ALA A 18 -1.20 -6.99 -1.72
C ALA A 18 -0.13 -6.58 -2.76
N GLN A 19 -0.42 -5.57 -3.58
CA GLN A 19 0.54 -5.03 -4.55
C GLN A 19 1.75 -4.41 -3.83
N THR A 20 1.52 -3.57 -2.83
CA THR A 20 2.57 -2.92 -2.03
C THR A 20 3.51 -3.94 -1.40
N LEU A 21 2.96 -4.96 -0.74
CA LEU A 21 3.77 -6.01 -0.11
C LEU A 21 4.51 -6.87 -1.15
N SER A 22 3.89 -7.16 -2.28
CA SER A 22 4.55 -7.88 -3.38
C SER A 22 5.73 -7.08 -3.94
N PHE A 23 5.56 -5.78 -4.19
CA PHE A 23 6.62 -4.93 -4.71
C PHE A 23 7.77 -4.76 -3.71
N MET A 24 7.45 -4.65 -2.41
CA MET A 24 8.48 -4.63 -1.37
C MET A 24 9.25 -5.96 -1.33
N LYS A 25 8.53 -7.10 -1.38
CA LYS A 25 9.12 -8.44 -1.35
C LYS A 25 10.10 -8.67 -2.50
N THR A 26 9.74 -8.20 -3.70
CA THR A 26 10.56 -8.29 -4.91
C THR A 26 11.56 -7.14 -5.05
N LYS A 27 11.70 -6.28 -4.02
CA LYS A 27 12.60 -5.11 -3.99
C LYS A 27 12.35 -4.10 -5.13
N LEU A 28 11.15 -4.07 -5.71
CA LEU A 28 10.74 -3.05 -6.68
C LEU A 28 10.51 -1.68 -6.02
N ILE A 29 10.20 -1.67 -4.71
CA ILE A 29 10.10 -0.48 -3.89
C ILE A 29 10.87 -0.68 -2.58
N THR A 30 11.26 0.43 -1.94
CA THR A 30 11.88 0.40 -0.62
C THR A 30 10.85 0.10 0.48
N VAL A 31 11.33 -0.36 1.63
CA VAL A 31 10.49 -0.53 2.83
C VAL A 31 9.84 0.81 3.24
N GLU A 32 10.58 1.91 3.17
CA GLU A 32 10.05 3.25 3.45
C GLU A 32 8.88 3.63 2.52
N ARG A 33 9.00 3.33 1.21
CA ARG A 33 7.91 3.55 0.27
C ARG A 33 6.70 2.66 0.58
N ALA A 34 6.93 1.40 0.94
CA ALA A 34 5.85 0.49 1.34
C ALA A 34 5.14 0.98 2.61
N THR A 35 5.88 1.45 3.63
CA THR A 35 5.32 2.06 4.85
C THR A 35 4.45 3.27 4.53
N LYS A 36 4.93 4.16 3.65
CA LYS A 36 4.15 5.34 3.24
C LYS A 36 2.84 4.94 2.56
N GLU A 37 2.90 4.02 1.61
CA GLU A 37 1.72 3.55 0.88
C GLU A 37 0.70 2.89 1.83
N LEU A 38 1.16 2.05 2.76
CA LEU A 38 0.29 1.44 3.77
C LEU A 38 -0.31 2.48 4.75
N THR A 39 0.44 3.52 5.07
CA THR A 39 -0.07 4.65 5.87
C THR A 39 -1.17 5.40 5.10
N ASP A 40 -0.95 5.68 3.81
CA ASP A 40 -1.91 6.38 2.94
C ASP A 40 -3.18 5.53 2.69
N LEU A 41 -3.07 4.19 2.76
CA LEU A 41 -4.19 3.24 2.78
C LEU A 41 -4.95 3.21 4.12
N GLY A 42 -4.42 3.83 5.18
CA GLY A 42 -5.06 3.94 6.49
C GLY A 42 -4.64 2.88 7.52
N TYR A 43 -3.54 2.15 7.29
CA TYR A 43 -2.99 1.26 8.32
C TYR A 43 -2.23 2.04 9.39
N ASP A 44 -2.33 1.56 10.62
CA ASP A 44 -1.51 2.06 11.72
C ASP A 44 -0.11 1.43 11.72
N LYS A 45 0.74 1.95 12.61
CA LYS A 45 2.12 1.50 12.76
C LYS A 45 2.24 0.02 13.12
N GLU A 46 1.33 -0.52 13.96
CA GLU A 46 1.39 -1.90 14.41
C GLU A 46 1.15 -2.87 13.24
N HIS A 47 0.12 -2.61 12.44
CA HIS A 47 -0.19 -3.39 11.25
C HIS A 47 0.94 -3.32 10.22
N ILE A 48 1.50 -2.13 10.00
CA ILE A 48 2.62 -1.94 9.08
C ILE A 48 3.85 -2.75 9.55
N ASP A 49 4.22 -2.65 10.83
CA ASP A 49 5.34 -3.38 11.40
C ASP A 49 5.15 -4.90 11.27
N MET A 50 3.93 -5.39 11.48
CA MET A 50 3.58 -6.80 11.29
C MET A 50 3.74 -7.24 9.84
N TYR A 51 3.20 -6.48 8.88
CA TYR A 51 3.30 -6.83 7.47
C TYR A 51 4.73 -6.83 6.95
N ILE A 52 5.55 -5.85 7.38
CA ILE A 52 6.97 -5.78 7.01
C ILE A 52 7.71 -7.00 7.56
N LYS A 53 7.52 -7.35 8.83
CA LYS A 53 8.15 -8.53 9.44
C LYS A 53 7.71 -9.84 8.81
N ALA A 54 6.44 -9.96 8.45
CA ALA A 54 5.88 -11.18 7.84
C ALA A 54 6.26 -11.36 6.36
N THR A 55 6.83 -10.34 5.71
CA THR A 55 7.15 -10.36 4.29
C THR A 55 8.68 -10.43 4.09
N PRO A 56 9.28 -11.63 4.10
CA PRO A 56 10.71 -11.78 3.86
C PRO A 56 11.06 -11.37 2.43
N THR A 57 11.99 -10.43 2.27
CA THR A 57 12.54 -10.06 0.95
C THR A 57 13.24 -11.26 0.32
N GLN A 58 13.08 -11.46 -0.99
CA GLN A 58 13.82 -12.53 -1.68
C GLN A 58 15.33 -12.37 -1.44
N LYS A 59 15.97 -13.46 -1.01
CA LYS A 59 17.43 -13.57 -1.01
C LYS A 59 17.89 -13.60 -2.46
N ASP A 60 18.91 -12.81 -2.73
CA ASP A 60 19.59 -12.76 -4.04
C ASP A 60 20.26 -14.10 -4.37
#